data_AF-A0A059AW62-F1
#
_entry.id   AF-A0A059AW62-F1
#
_cell.length_a   1.000
_cell.length_b   1.000
_cell.length_c   1.000
_cell.angle_alpha   90.00
_cell.angle_beta   90.00
_cell.angle_gamma   90.00
#
_symmetry.space_group_name_H-M   'P 1'
#
loop_
_entity.id
_entity.type
_entity.pdbx_description
1 polymer ?
#
loop_
_entity_poly.entity_id
_entity_poly.type
_entity_poly.pdbx_seq_one_letter_code
_entity_poly.pdbx_strand_id
1 'polypeptide(L)'
;MQCRRSGIDGRTLAHRLGCNKQGFSPNQKGSHGPDKKPRPSAREGCKATILVKMEKSGKWVVTRFVKDHNHPLVVTANGFGTM
;
A
#
# COMPACT_ATOMS: atom_id res chain seq x y z
N MET A 1 0.62 -3.97 -2.00
CA MET A 1 1.98 -3.49 -2.31
C MET A 1 2.58 -4.37 -3.39
N GLN A 2 3.08 -3.79 -4.48
CA GLN A 2 3.50 -4.54 -5.68
C GLN A 2 4.80 -3.95 -6.23
N CYS A 3 5.78 -4.81 -6.45
CA CYS A 3 7.03 -4.46 -7.13
C CYS A 3 7.06 -5.17 -8.48
N ARG A 4 7.32 -4.42 -9.55
CA ARG A 4 7.56 -4.99 -10.88
C ARG A 4 9.06 -5.00 -11.13
N ARG A 5 9.60 -6.17 -11.45
CA ARG A 5 11.03 -6.38 -11.75
C ARG A 5 11.23 -6.65 -13.24
N SER A 6 12.40 -6.33 -13.76
CA SER A 6 12.85 -6.73 -15.09
C SER A 6 12.99 -8.25 -15.13
N GLY A 7 12.52 -8.87 -16.22
CA GLY A 7 12.71 -10.32 -16.42
C GLY A 7 14.14 -10.69 -16.83
N ILE A 8 14.93 -9.70 -17.28
CA ILE A 8 16.29 -9.91 -17.77
C ILE A 8 17.29 -9.75 -16.62
N ASP A 9 17.25 -8.62 -15.92
CA ASP A 9 18.27 -8.27 -14.91
C ASP A 9 17.76 -8.33 -13.46
N GLY A 10 16.49 -8.65 -13.24
CA GLY A 10 15.86 -8.64 -11.91
C GLY A 10 15.70 -7.25 -11.27
N ARG A 11 16.22 -6.18 -11.89
CA ARG A 11 16.13 -4.80 -11.38
C ARG A 11 14.67 -4.35 -11.22
N THR A 12 14.35 -3.68 -10.13
CA THR A 12 13.01 -3.08 -9.93
C THR A 12 12.76 -1.98 -10.97
N LEU A 13 11.70 -2.15 -11.75
CA LEU A 13 11.26 -1.20 -12.77
C LEU A 13 10.10 -0.33 -12.29
N ALA A 14 9.30 -0.83 -11.35
CA ALA A 14 8.23 -0.07 -10.74
C ALA A 14 7.97 -0.52 -9.31
N HIS A 15 7.61 0.42 -8.46
CA HIS A 15 7.23 0.18 -7.08
C HIS A 15 5.90 0.88 -6.78
N ARG A 16 4.92 0.11 -6.30
CA ARG A 16 3.65 0.63 -5.76
C ARG A 16 3.62 0.50 -4.25
N LEU A 17 3.70 1.64 -3.57
CA LEU A 17 3.49 1.76 -2.12
C LEU A 17 2.05 2.22 -1.86
N GLY A 18 1.39 1.65 -0.86
CA GLY A 18 0.04 2.00 -0.46
C GLY A 18 -0.08 2.09 1.06
N CYS A 19 -1.15 2.72 1.53
CA CYS A 19 -1.43 2.79 2.96
C CYS A 19 -1.64 1.38 3.56
N ASN A 20 -1.24 1.18 4.82
CA ASN A 20 -1.50 -0.08 5.55
C ASN A 20 -3.00 -0.39 5.69
N LYS A 21 -3.85 0.65 5.78
CA LYS A 21 -5.30 0.55 5.83
C LYS A 21 -5.95 0.46 4.43
N GLN A 22 -5.18 0.14 3.39
CA GLN A 22 -5.69 0.10 2.02
C GLN A 22 -6.71 -1.03 1.77
N GLY A 23 -7.68 -0.74 0.90
CA GLY A 23 -8.69 -1.71 0.45
C GLY A 23 -9.67 -2.12 1.55
N PHE A 24 -10.57 -3.04 1.24
CA PHE A 24 -11.49 -3.62 2.22
C PHE A 24 -11.10 -5.08 2.44
N SER A 25 -11.30 -5.60 3.66
CA SER A 25 -11.22 -7.06 3.82
C SER A 25 -12.33 -7.67 2.98
N PRO A 26 -12.03 -8.68 2.13
CA PRO A 26 -13.08 -9.53 1.62
C PRO A 26 -13.80 -10.10 2.86
N ASN A 27 -15.11 -9.89 2.88
CA ASN A 27 -15.95 -10.20 4.01
C ASN A 27 -15.78 -11.68 4.37
N GLN A 28 -15.72 -12.00 5.65
CA GLN A 28 -15.63 -13.35 6.19
C GLN A 28 -16.92 -14.16 6.02
N LYS A 29 -17.62 -14.02 4.88
CA LYS A 29 -18.74 -14.91 4.54
C LYS A 29 -18.21 -16.20 3.95
N GLY A 30 -17.40 -16.90 4.75
CA GLY A 30 -17.20 -18.33 4.57
C GLY A 30 -18.47 -19.01 5.06
N SER A 31 -19.26 -19.52 4.12
CA SER A 31 -20.55 -20.17 4.36
C SER A 31 -20.49 -21.37 5.32
N HIS A 32 -19.34 -21.97 5.63
CA HIS A 32 -19.30 -23.26 6.35
C HIS A 32 -18.16 -23.34 7.38
N GLY A 33 -18.50 -23.27 8.67
CA GLY A 33 -17.59 -23.59 9.79
C GLY A 33 -17.93 -22.84 11.08
N PRO A 34 -17.65 -23.42 12.27
CA PRO A 34 -18.09 -22.89 13.56
C PRO A 34 -17.57 -21.47 13.79
N ASP A 35 -18.45 -20.60 14.30
CA ASP A 35 -18.30 -19.17 14.53
C ASP A 35 -16.93 -18.73 15.06
N LYS A 36 -15.99 -18.50 14.15
CA LYS A 36 -14.76 -17.76 14.46
C LYS A 36 -15.15 -16.29 14.47
N LYS A 37 -15.17 -15.68 15.67
CA LYS A 37 -15.38 -14.23 15.86
C LYS A 37 -14.67 -13.43 14.76
N PRO A 38 -15.37 -12.55 14.03
CA PRO A 38 -14.73 -11.79 12.99
C PRO A 38 -13.59 -10.95 13.52
N ARG A 39 -12.40 -11.11 12.93
CA ARG A 39 -11.29 -10.20 13.23
C ARG A 39 -11.68 -8.85 12.64
N PRO A 40 -11.76 -7.78 13.45
CA PRO A 40 -12.01 -6.45 12.91
C PRO A 40 -10.94 -6.14 11.87
N SER A 41 -11.37 -5.79 10.67
CA SER A 41 -10.43 -5.44 9.62
C SER A 41 -9.75 -4.12 9.97
N ALA A 42 -8.43 -4.12 10.03
CA ALA A 42 -7.64 -2.90 10.11
C ALA A 42 -7.62 -2.11 8.78
N ARG A 43 -8.31 -2.58 7.73
CA ARG A 43 -8.36 -1.94 6.41
C ARG A 43 -9.64 -1.13 6.27
N GLU A 44 -9.48 0.18 6.09
CA GLU A 44 -10.57 1.17 6.09
C GLU A 44 -10.91 1.64 4.66
N GLY A 45 -10.50 0.90 3.64
CA GLY A 45 -10.74 1.30 2.25
C GLY A 45 -9.82 2.42 1.77
N CYS A 46 -8.69 2.67 2.45
CA CYS A 46 -7.82 3.79 2.11
C CYS A 46 -7.27 3.64 0.68
N LYS A 47 -7.29 4.74 -0.08
CA LYS A 47 -6.83 4.78 -1.48
C LYS A 47 -5.49 5.49 -1.66
N ALA A 48 -4.91 6.01 -0.57
CA ALA A 48 -3.59 6.64 -0.57
C ALA A 48 -2.54 5.67 -1.13
N THR A 49 -1.78 6.12 -2.13
CA THR A 49 -0.88 5.28 -2.92
C THR A 49 0.12 6.16 -3.65
N ILE A 50 1.36 5.68 -3.75
CA ILE A 50 2.37 6.23 -4.65
C ILE A 50 2.86 5.12 -5.60
N LEU A 51 2.98 5.44 -6.89
CA LEU A 51 3.53 4.57 -7.93
C LEU A 51 4.75 5.23 -8.54
N VAL A 52 5.91 4.65 -8.31
CA VAL A 52 7.18 5.10 -8.87
C VAL A 52 7.60 4.14 -9.97
N LYS A 53 8.07 4.65 -11.10
CA LYS A 53 8.56 3.85 -12.23
C LYS A 53 9.92 4.35 -12.70
N MET A 54 10.76 3.44 -13.16
CA MET A 54 12.00 3.75 -13.85
C MET A 54 11.69 4.05 -15.31
N GLU A 55 12.09 5.23 -15.78
CA GLU A 55 12.08 5.54 -17.21
C GLU A 55 13.24 4.90 -17.95
N LYS A 56 13.16 4.86 -19.28
CA LYS A 56 14.26 4.42 -20.15
C LYS A 56 15.52 5.28 -19.97
N SER A 57 15.36 6.53 -19.56
CA SER A 57 16.43 7.48 -19.21
C SER A 57 17.19 7.09 -17.93
N GLY A 58 16.74 6.06 -17.20
CA GLY A 58 17.32 5.65 -15.91
C GLY A 58 16.85 6.48 -14.72
N LYS A 59 15.95 7.45 -14.93
CA LYS A 59 15.37 8.29 -13.88
C LYS A 59 14.13 7.64 -13.27
N TRP A 60 13.95 7.79 -11.96
CA TRP A 60 12.72 7.41 -11.28
C TRP A 60 11.71 8.54 -11.35
N VAL A 61 10.49 8.23 -11.77
CA VAL A 61 9.38 9.19 -11.86
C VAL A 61 8.16 8.70 -11.09
N VAL A 62 7.48 9.63 -10.43
CA VAL A 62 6.21 9.35 -9.76
C VAL A 62 5.10 9.46 -10.80
N THR A 63 4.48 8.32 -11.11
CA THR A 63 3.42 8.23 -12.14
C THR A 63 2.01 8.26 -11.57
N ARG A 64 1.86 8.02 -10.27
CA ARG A 64 0.59 8.19 -9.54
C ARG A 64 0.89 8.56 -8.11
N PHE A 65 0.21 9.58 -7.61
CA PHE A 65 0.30 10.00 -6.22
C PHE A 65 -1.11 10.36 -5.73
N VAL A 66 -1.60 9.58 -4.76
CA VAL A 66 -2.83 9.88 -4.02
C VAL A 66 -2.40 10.16 -2.60
N LYS A 67 -2.41 11.44 -2.23
CA LYS A 67 -1.98 11.94 -0.92
C LYS A 67 -3.06 11.73 0.14
N ASP A 68 -4.33 11.86 -0.24
CA ASP A 68 -5.42 11.91 0.71
C ASP A 68 -5.69 10.55 1.36
N HIS A 69 -5.76 10.57 2.69
CA HIS A 69 -6.18 9.46 3.51
C HIS A 69 -7.61 9.69 3.98
N ASN A 70 -8.41 8.63 4.01
CA ASN A 70 -9.75 8.65 4.59
C ASN A 70 -9.76 8.37 6.10
N HIS A 71 -8.58 8.47 6.74
CA HIS A 71 -8.37 8.23 8.16
C HIS A 71 -7.23 9.11 8.68
N PRO A 72 -7.16 9.35 10.00
CA PRO A 72 -6.04 10.07 10.60
C PRO A 72 -4.70 9.36 10.33
N LEU A 73 -3.67 10.13 10.01
CA LEU A 73 -2.30 9.64 9.94
C LEU A 73 -1.74 9.54 11.36
N VAL A 74 -1.53 8.30 11.82
CA VAL A 74 -0.81 8.06 13.08
C VAL A 74 0.68 8.09 12.74
N VAL A 75 1.34 9.19 13.05
CA VAL A 75 2.80 9.28 12.99
C VAL A 75 3.31 8.61 14.25
N THR A 76 3.72 7.34 14.17
CA THR A 76 4.56 6.77 15.22
C THR A 76 5.89 7.50 15.14
N ALA A 77 6.04 8.54 15.95
CA ALA A 77 7.21 9.39 15.98
C ALA A 77 8.43 8.61 16.53
N ASN A 78 8.96 7.70 15.72
CA ASN A 78 10.30 7.16 15.95
C ASN A 78 11.30 8.12 15.29
N GLY A 79 11.55 9.24 15.97
CA GLY A 79 12.85 9.89 16.00
C GLY A 79 13.35 10.70 14.79
N PHE A 80 12.54 11.01 13.77
CA PHE A 80 12.98 11.95 12.72
C PHE A 80 12.03 13.14 12.55
N GLY A 81 12.35 14.21 13.28
CA GLY A 81 12.28 15.58 12.75
C GLY A 81 10.99 16.37 12.98
N THR A 82 10.84 16.95 14.17
CA THR A 82 10.52 18.38 14.26
C THR A 82 11.82 19.11 14.62
N MET A 83 12.45 19.75 13.64
CA MET A 83 13.17 21.00 13.87
C MET A 83 12.31 22.12 13.29
#